data_AF-A0A449DD58-F1
#
_entry.id   AF-A0A449DD58-F1
#
_cell.length_a   1.000
_cell.length_b   1.000
_cell.length_c   1.000
_cell.angle_alpha   90.00
_cell.angle_beta   90.00
_cell.angle_gamma   90.00
#
_symmetry.space_group_name_H-M   'P 1'
#
loop_
_entity.id
_entity.type
_entity.pdbx_description
1 polymer ?
#
loop_
_entity_poly.entity_id
_entity_poly.type
_entity_poly.pdbx_seq_one_letter_code
_entity_poly.pdbx_strand_id
1 'polypeptide(L)' 'MLSTRLGMAAADLAHDEQWGKMASLKGTDIVAVEMASAVDSLKTVPLDRWEEAQVLFG' A
#
# COMPACT_ATOMS: atom_id res chain seq x y z
N MET A 1 -13.53 -7.40 1.72
CA MET A 1 -13.93 -6.01 1.47
C MET A 1 -12.80 -5.06 1.86
N LEU A 2 -11.71 -5.02 1.08
CA LEU A 2 -10.58 -4.14 1.37
C LEU A 2 -10.85 -2.72 0.88
N SER A 3 -11.37 -2.58 -0.35
CA SER A 3 -11.65 -1.29 -0.99
C SER A 3 -12.54 -0.38 -0.14
N THR A 4 -13.65 -0.90 0.39
CA THR A 4 -14.59 -0.14 1.22
C THR A 4 -13.93 0.40 2.49
N ARG A 5 -13.16 -0.45 3.20
CA ARG A 5 -12.49 -0.05 4.45
C ARG A 5 -11.39 0.98 4.19
N LEU A 6 -10.62 0.81 3.11
CA LEU A 6 -9.60 1.80 2.71
C LEU A 6 -10.22 3.13 2.33
N GLY A 7 -11.32 3.12 1.57
CA GLY A 7 -12.04 4.32 1.16
C GLY A 7 -12.59 5.10 2.35
N MET A 8 -13.16 4.40 3.34
CA MET A 8 -13.62 5.02 4.59
C MET A 8 -12.48 5.69 5.34
N ALA A 9 -11.36 4.99 5.54
CA ALA A 9 -10.18 5.58 6.20
C ALA A 9 -9.60 6.79 5.44
N ALA A 10 -9.64 6.78 4.10
CA ALA A 10 -9.23 7.93 3.31
C ALA A 10 -10.18 9.14 3.48
N ALA A 11 -11.49 8.88 3.59
CA ALA A 11 -12.48 9.92 3.87
C ALA A 11 -12.27 10.52 5.28
N ASP A 12 -12.01 9.68 6.28
CA ASP A 12 -11.72 10.13 7.65
C ASP A 12 -10.47 11.02 7.68
N LEU A 13 -9.39 10.65 6.97
CA LEU A 13 -8.19 11.49 6.87
C LEU A 13 -8.46 12.87 6.28
N ALA A 14 -9.32 12.95 5.26
CA ALA A 14 -9.71 14.22 4.66
C ALA A 14 -10.59 15.05 5.61
N HIS A 15 -11.48 14.40 6.35
CA HIS A 15 -12.33 15.05 7.36
C HIS A 15 -11.51 15.64 8.50
N ASP A 16 -10.48 14.91 8.96
CA ASP A 16 -9.57 15.32 10.03
C ASP A 16 -8.45 16.27 9.55
N GLU A 17 -8.55 16.78 8.33
CA GLU A 17 -7.55 17.69 7.71
C GLU A 17 -6.11 17.12 7.69
N GLN A 18 -5.97 15.80 7.65
CA GLN A 18 -4.68 15.10 7.62
C GLN A 18 -4.09 15.04 6.21
N TRP A 19 -3.87 16.21 5.61
CA TRP A 19 -3.33 16.34 4.26
C TRP A 19 -1.92 15.75 4.13
N GLY A 20 -1.56 15.31 2.92
CA GLY A 20 -0.25 14.71 2.64
C GLY A 20 -0.11 13.26 3.12
N LYS A 21 -1.13 12.70 3.79
CA LYS A 21 -1.17 11.29 4.20
C LYS A 21 -2.07 10.44 3.31
N MET A 22 -1.82 9.14 3.32
CA MET A 22 -2.66 8.14 2.66
C MET A 22 -3.01 6.99 3.61
N ALA A 23 -4.15 6.36 3.38
CA ALA A 23 -4.50 5.10 4.03
C ALA A 23 -3.70 3.95 3.41
N SER A 24 -3.03 3.16 4.24
CA SER A 24 -2.17 2.03 3.84
C SER A 24 -2.51 0.78 4.64
N LEU A 25 -2.33 -0.39 4.05
CA LEU A 25 -2.57 -1.68 4.70
C LEU A 25 -1.25 -2.26 5.23
N LYS A 26 -1.17 -2.48 6.54
CA LYS A 26 -0.08 -3.21 7.18
C LYS A 26 -0.62 -4.49 7.81
N GLY A 27 -0.47 -5.62 7.11
CA GLY A 27 -1.14 -6.85 7.48
C GLY A 27 -2.65 -6.72 7.31
N THR A 28 -3.39 -6.67 8.42
CA THR A 28 -4.85 -6.47 8.45
C THR A 28 -5.28 -5.07 8.89
N ASP A 29 -4.31 -4.26 9.31
CA ASP A 29 -4.53 -2.95 9.91
C ASP A 29 -4.44 -1.86 8.84
N ILE A 30 -5.35 -0.88 8.92
CA ILE A 30 -5.32 0.30 8.08
C ILE A 30 -4.66 1.41 8.88
N VAL A 31 -3.57 1.96 8.34
CA VAL A 31 -2.74 2.97 8.99
C VAL A 31 -2.57 4.19 8.08
N ALA A 32 -2.47 5.37 8.67
CA ALA A 32 -2.13 6.59 7.96
C ALA A 32 -0.61 6.69 7.81
N VAL A 33 -0.12 6.90 6.59
CA VAL A 33 1.32 7.07 6.29
C VAL A 33 1.53 8.29 5.41
N GLU A 34 2.73 8.88 5.46
CA GLU A 34 3.10 9.97 4.58
C GLU A 34 3.07 9.52 3.12
N MET A 35 2.32 10.23 2.28
CA MET A 35 2.18 9.89 0.86
C MET A 35 3.54 9.98 0.13
N ALA A 36 4.43 10.87 0.58
CA ALA A 36 5.80 10.97 0.05
C ALA A 36 6.59 9.66 0.19
N SER A 37 6.39 8.91 1.29
CA SER A 37 7.08 7.63 1.50
C SER A 37 6.70 6.56 0.48
N ALA A 38 5.52 6.67 -0.15
CA ALA A 38 5.04 5.73 -1.15
C ALA A 38 5.71 5.92 -2.51
N VAL A 39 6.27 7.10 -2.79
CA VAL A 39 6.89 7.45 -4.10
C VAL A 39 8.41 7.60 -4.02
N ASP A 40 8.99 7.44 -2.83
CA ASP A 40 10.43 7.62 -2.59
C ASP A 40 11.30 6.54 -3.27
N SER A 41 10.74 5.35 -3.49
CA SER A 41 11.49 4.22 -4.06
C SER A 41 10.64 3.41 -5.03
N LEU A 42 11.31 2.80 -6.01
CA LEU A 42 10.66 1.87 -6.93
C LEU A 42 10.41 0.54 -6.23
N LYS A 43 9.17 0.08 -6.28
CA LYS A 43 8.81 -1.29 -5.91
C LYS A 43 9.25 -2.26 -7.01
N THR A 44 10.41 -2.88 -6.81
CA THR A 44 10.93 -3.91 -7.73
C THR A 44 10.49 -5.31 -7.29
N VAL A 45 10.48 -6.24 -8.26
CA VAL A 45 10.31 -7.66 -7.97
C VAL A 45 11.69 -8.23 -7.60
N PRO A 46 11.84 -8.85 -6.41
CA PRO A 46 13.07 -9.54 -6.03
C PRO A 46 13.42 -10.66 -7.03
N LEU A 47 14.72 -10.83 -7.34
CA LEU A 47 15.19 -11.76 -8.37
C LEU A 47 14.88 -13.22 -8.02
N ASP A 48 15.03 -13.60 -6.76
CA ASP A 48 14.68 -14.93 -6.22
C ASP A 48 13.22 -15.30 -6.52
N ARG A 49 12.27 -14.36 -6.31
CA ARG A 49 10.86 -14.59 -6.64
C ARG A 49 10.62 -14.74 -8.15
N TRP A 50 11.42 -14.05 -8.96
CA TRP A 50 11.32 -14.17 -10.41
C TRP A 50 11.81 -15.54 -10.89
N GLU A 51 12.93 -16.03 -10.34
CA GLU A 51 13.48 -17.36 -10.64
C GLU A 51 12.52 -18.48 -10.22
N GLU A 52 11.94 -18.41 -9.02
CA GLU A 52 10.91 -19.34 -8.56
C GLU A 52 9.70 -19.36 -9.50
N ALA A 53 9.21 -18.18 -9.91
CA ALA A 53 8.09 -18.08 -10.84
C ALA A 53 8.41 -18.68 -12.21
N GLN A 54 9.64 -18.52 -12.71
CA GLN A 54 10.08 -19.09 -13.98
C GLN A 54 10.10 -20.63 -13.97
N VAL A 55 10.38 -21.26 -12.82
CA VAL A 55 10.30 -22.72 -12.66
C VAL A 55 8.85 -23.21 -12.57
N LEU A 56 7.97 -22.45 -11.92
CA LEU A 56 6.57 -22.85 -11.70
C LEU A 56 5.65 -22.60 -12.91
N PHE A 57 5.98 -21.63 -13.75
CA PHE A 57 5.15 -21.21 -14.90
C PHE A 57 5.88 -21.29 -16.25
N GLY A 58 7.05 -21.92 -16.29
CA GLY A 58 7.84 -22.20 -17.50
C GLY A 58 7.63 -23.60 -18.08
#